data_AF-A0AAV7V384-F1
#
_entry.id   AF-A0AAV7V384-F1
#
_cell.length_a   1.000
_cell.length_b   1.000
_cell.length_c   1.000
_cell.angle_alpha   90.00
_cell.angle_beta   90.00
_cell.angle_gamma   90.00
#
_symmetry.space_group_name_H-M   'P 1'
#
loop_
_entity.id
_entity.type
_entity.pdbx_description
1 polymer ?
#
loop_
_entity_poly.entity_id
_entity_poly.type
_entity_poly.pdbx_seq_one_letter_code
_entity_poly.pdbx_strand_id
1 'polypeptide(L)'
;MGTLRLRAVTMGTLRLQAVTLGTFTLAGGDSGYITLAGGDSGYITLAGSDYGYITLAGGDYGYITLAGDDCGDYGYITLAGGDYGYIYACRR
;
A
#
# COMPACT_ATOMS: atom_id res chain seq x y z
N MET A 1 1.86 -11.70 -13.33
CA MET A 1 1.69 -10.80 -12.17
C MET A 1 0.99 -11.58 -11.07
N GLY A 2 1.63 -11.71 -9.90
CA GLY A 2 1.01 -12.35 -8.74
C GLY A 2 0.17 -11.35 -7.95
N THR A 3 -0.89 -11.83 -7.30
CA THR A 3 -1.76 -10.99 -6.47
C THR A 3 -1.88 -11.59 -5.08
N LEU A 4 -1.69 -10.74 -4.06
CA LEU A 4 -2.01 -11.08 -2.67
C LEU A 4 -3.08 -10.12 -2.16
N ARG A 5 -4.17 -10.70 -1.64
CA ARG A 5 -5.29 -9.95 -1.08
C ARG A 5 -5.59 -10.44 0.32
N LEU A 6 -5.56 -9.51 1.28
CA LEU A 6 -6.04 -9.74 2.64
C LEU A 6 -7.30 -8.90 2.86
N ARG A 7 -8.33 -9.50 3.46
CA ARG A 7 -9.63 -8.87 3.74
C ARG A 7 -9.97 -9.00 5.22
N ALA A 8 -10.69 -8.00 5.74
CA ALA A 8 -11.20 -7.95 7.12
C ALA A 8 -10.10 -8.07 8.17
N VAL A 9 -8.98 -7.37 7.96
CA VAL A 9 -7.85 -7.37 8.88
C VAL A 9 -8.04 -6.22 9.87
N THR A 10 -8.58 -6.50 11.05
CA THR A 10 -8.91 -5.46 12.04
C THR A 10 -7.68 -4.61 12.43
N MET A 11 -6.53 -5.26 12.61
CA MET A 11 -5.22 -4.62 12.69
C MET A 11 -4.15 -5.53 12.09
N GLY A 12 -3.23 -4.98 11.30
CA GLY A 12 -2.17 -5.81 10.72
C GLY A 12 -1.10 -5.08 9.94
N THR A 13 0.06 -5.73 9.82
CA THR A 13 1.16 -5.32 8.95
C THR A 13 1.40 -6.35 7.87
N LEU A 14 1.45 -5.92 6.62
CA LEU A 14 1.88 -6.71 5.49
C LEU A 14 3.27 -6.26 5.06
N ARG A 15 4.25 -7.18 5.11
CA ARG A 15 5.63 -6.95 4.66
C ARG A 15 6.00 -7.91 3.56
N LEU A 16 6.47 -7.37 2.44
CA LEU A 16 6.85 -8.12 1.25
C LEU A 16 8.23 -7.67 0.76
N GLN A 17 9.07 -8.63 0.39
CA GLN A 17 10.44 -8.40 -0.08
C GLN A 17 10.69 -9.10 -1.41
N ALA A 18 11.48 -8.47 -2.28
CA ALA A 18 11.94 -9.02 -3.56
C ALA A 18 10.81 -9.49 -4.50
N VAL A 19 9.73 -8.70 -4.58
CA VAL A 19 8.59 -9.02 -5.44
C VAL A 19 8.82 -8.40 -6.81
N THR A 20 9.17 -9.19 -7.82
CA THR A 20 9.44 -8.69 -9.17
C THR A 20 8.26 -7.94 -9.79
N LEU A 21 7.04 -8.49 -9.71
CA LEU A 21 5.81 -7.89 -10.26
C LEU A 21 4.58 -8.33 -9.48
N GLY A 22 3.91 -7.40 -8.79
CA GLY A 22 2.76 -7.75 -7.96
C GLY A 22 1.79 -6.63 -7.61
N THR A 23 0.54 -7.04 -7.40
CA THR A 23 -0.54 -6.20 -6.85
C THR A 23 -0.86 -6.66 -5.43
N PHE A 24 -0.86 -5.73 -4.49
CA PHE A 24 -1.12 -5.97 -3.08
C PHE A 24 -2.31 -5.14 -2.62
N THR A 25 -3.28 -5.81 -2.00
CA THR A 25 -4.44 -5.12 -1.43
C THR A 25 -4.67 -5.58 -0.01
N LEU A 26 -4.70 -4.62 0.91
CA LEU A 26 -5.21 -4.80 2.26
C LEU A 26 -6.52 -4.01 2.38
N ALA A 27 -7.60 -4.68 2.78
CA ALA A 27 -8.92 -4.07 2.86
C ALA A 27 -9.63 -4.36 4.19
N GLY A 28 -10.14 -3.29 4.80
CA GLY A 28 -10.94 -3.28 6.01
C GLY A 28 -10.10 -3.38 7.29
N GLY A 29 -10.51 -2.60 8.30
CA GLY A 29 -10.01 -2.61 9.68
C GLY A 29 -9.45 -1.27 10.12
N ASP A 30 -9.52 -0.98 11.41
CA ASP A 30 -9.20 0.32 12.01
C ASP A 30 -7.76 0.79 11.70
N SER A 31 -6.80 -0.14 11.55
CA SER A 31 -5.41 0.22 11.22
C SER A 31 -4.69 -0.78 10.33
N GLY A 32 -3.99 -0.28 9.31
CA GLY A 32 -3.30 -1.08 8.31
C GLY A 32 -1.94 -0.52 7.90
N TYR A 33 -0.94 -1.39 7.85
CA TYR A 33 0.42 -1.06 7.41
C TYR A 33 0.83 -1.97 6.25
N ILE A 34 1.26 -1.38 5.13
CA ILE A 34 1.82 -2.12 4.00
C ILE A 34 3.24 -1.62 3.75
N THR A 35 4.19 -2.54 3.69
CA THR A 35 5.56 -2.26 3.26
C THR A 35 5.96 -3.22 2.15
N LEU A 36 6.34 -2.66 1.02
CA LEU A 36 6.93 -3.41 -0.10
C LEU A 36 8.35 -2.91 -0.33
N ALA A 37 9.32 -3.82 -0.35
CA ALA A 37 10.72 -3.50 -0.54
C ALA A 37 11.35 -4.38 -1.63
N GLY A 38 11.90 -3.75 -2.68
CA GLY A 38 12.56 -4.42 -3.79
C GLY A 38 11.57 -5.11 -4.73
N GLY A 39 11.49 -4.63 -5.96
CA GLY A 39 10.62 -5.15 -7.00
C GLY A 39 10.52 -4.22 -8.19
N ASP A 40 10.64 -4.69 -9.42
CA ASP A 40 10.70 -3.84 -10.62
C ASP A 40 9.40 -3.04 -10.83
N SER A 41 8.24 -3.61 -10.48
CA SER A 41 6.98 -2.85 -10.44
C SER A 41 5.97 -3.35 -9.42
N GLY A 42 5.33 -2.43 -8.70
CA GLY A 42 4.38 -2.74 -7.63
C GLY A 42 3.16 -1.83 -7.58
N TYR A 43 1.99 -2.45 -7.37
CA TYR A 43 0.75 -1.73 -7.05
C TYR A 43 0.34 -2.07 -5.62
N ILE A 44 0.14 -1.04 -4.80
CA ILE A 44 -0.28 -1.19 -3.41
C ILE A 44 -1.59 -0.43 -3.21
N THR A 45 -2.57 -1.12 -2.64
CA THR A 45 -3.85 -0.54 -2.23
C THR A 45 -4.12 -0.84 -0.77
N LEU A 46 -4.32 0.20 0.03
CA LEU A 46 -4.89 0.10 1.36
C LEU A 46 -6.29 0.72 1.34
N ALA A 47 -7.29 -0.06 1.72
CA ALA A 47 -8.70 0.33 1.64
C ALA A 47 -9.42 0.20 2.99
N GLY A 48 -10.17 1.22 3.42
CA GLY A 48 -11.10 1.14 4.55
C GLY A 48 -10.41 1.02 5.92
N SER A 49 -9.36 1.83 6.15
CA SER A 49 -8.68 1.94 7.44
C SER A 49 -8.63 3.37 7.93
N ASP A 50 -8.93 3.55 9.22
CA ASP A 50 -8.88 4.85 9.93
C ASP A 50 -7.45 5.35 10.11
N TYR A 51 -6.49 4.42 10.20
CA TYR A 51 -5.05 4.68 10.25
C TYR A 51 -4.32 3.86 9.19
N GLY A 52 -3.71 4.52 8.21
CA GLY A 52 -3.14 3.84 7.05
C GLY A 52 -1.72 4.25 6.72
N TYR A 53 -0.78 3.30 6.72
CA TYR A 53 0.60 3.56 6.34
C TYR A 53 1.01 2.68 5.17
N ILE A 54 1.50 3.31 4.11
CA ILE A 54 2.04 2.60 2.95
C ILE A 54 3.47 3.05 2.71
N THR A 55 4.38 2.09 2.63
CA THR A 55 5.76 2.32 2.23
C THR A 55 6.09 1.43 1.04
N LEU A 56 6.56 2.06 -0.04
CA LEU A 56 7.16 1.36 -1.17
C LEU A 56 8.61 1.81 -1.29
N ALA A 57 9.53 0.85 -1.22
CA ALA A 57 10.97 1.09 -1.29
C ALA A 57 11.61 0.30 -2.45
N GLY A 58 12.15 1.01 -3.43
CA GLY A 58 12.78 0.45 -4.63
C GLY A 58 11.78 -0.01 -5.70
N GLY A 59 12.26 -0.07 -6.93
CA GLY A 59 11.50 -0.51 -8.11
C GLY A 59 11.33 0.55 -9.18
N ASP A 60 11.35 0.18 -10.46
CA ASP A 60 11.26 1.13 -11.57
C ASP A 60 9.89 1.85 -11.61
N TYR A 61 8.81 1.14 -11.25
CA TYR A 61 7.43 1.68 -11.29
C TYR A 61 6.61 1.37 -10.04
N GLY A 62 6.12 2.41 -9.35
CA GLY A 62 5.33 2.28 -8.12
C GLY A 62 3.97 2.99 -8.17
N TYR A 63 2.89 2.27 -7.88
CA TYR A 63 1.56 2.87 -7.72
C TYR A 63 1.02 2.60 -6.33
N ILE A 64 0.68 3.66 -5.61
CA ILE A 64 0.10 3.58 -4.27
C ILE A 64 -1.30 4.19 -4.28
N THR A 65 -2.25 3.49 -3.67
CA THR A 65 -3.61 3.96 -3.44
C THR A 65 -3.99 3.78 -1.98
N LEU A 66 -4.37 4.88 -1.33
CA LEU A 66 -4.99 4.89 -0.02
C LEU A 66 -6.43 5.39 -0.18
N ALA A 67 -7.41 4.53 0.11
CA ALA A 67 -8.85 4.82 -0.06
C ALA A 67 -9.64 4.30 1.16
N GLY A 68 -10.83 4.83 1.44
CA GLY A 68 -11.67 4.40 2.57
C GLY A 68 -12.80 5.39 2.86
N ASP A 69 -13.77 5.00 3.68
CA ASP A 69 -14.87 5.88 4.09
C ASP A 69 -14.38 6.98 5.06
N ASP A 70 -13.47 6.61 5.96
CA ASP A 70 -12.59 7.53 6.68
C ASP A 70 -11.21 7.39 6.06
N CYS A 71 -10.83 8.35 5.22
CA CYS A 71 -9.62 8.31 4.40
C CYS A 71 -8.34 8.48 5.21
N GLY A 72 -8.12 7.63 6.22
CA GLY A 72 -7.06 7.77 7.19
C GLY A 72 -7.16 9.12 7.88
N ASP A 73 -7.86 9.20 9.02
CA ASP A 73 -7.77 10.35 9.91
C ASP A 73 -6.30 10.77 10.11
N TYR A 74 -5.43 9.76 10.13
CA TYR A 74 -3.99 9.87 10.07
C TYR A 74 -3.41 8.80 9.14
N GLY A 75 -2.98 9.19 7.95
CA GLY A 75 -2.36 8.30 6.97
C GLY A 75 -1.07 8.85 6.36
N TYR A 76 -0.08 7.98 6.14
CA TYR A 76 1.21 8.36 5.58
C TYR A 76 1.57 7.46 4.40
N ILE A 77 1.99 8.08 3.31
CA ILE A 77 2.46 7.39 2.11
C ILE A 77 3.90 7.79 1.86
N THR A 78 4.78 6.80 1.82
CA THR A 78 6.20 6.97 1.50
C THR A 78 6.53 6.16 0.26
N LEU A 79 7.08 6.83 -0.75
CA LEU A 79 7.65 6.22 -1.94
C LEU A 79 9.15 6.56 -1.95
N ALA A 80 10.01 5.57 -1.84
CA ALA A 80 11.45 5.77 -1.69
C ALA A 80 12.23 4.90 -2.70
N GLY A 81 12.83 5.53 -3.70
CA GLY A 81 13.55 4.82 -4.76
C GLY A 81 12.60 4.24 -5.79
N GLY A 82 12.77 4.73 -7.01
CA GLY A 82 12.09 4.28 -8.21
C GLY A 82 12.11 5.36 -9.29
N ASP A 83 12.03 4.95 -10.55
CA ASP A 83 12.12 5.87 -11.69
C ASP A 83 10.80 6.63 -11.89
N TYR A 84 9.66 5.96 -11.66
CA TYR A 84 8.33 6.53 -11.83
C TYR A 84 7.36 6.06 -10.74
N GLY A 85 6.48 6.95 -10.28
CA GLY A 85 5.39 6.54 -9.41
C GLY A 85 4.24 7.51 -9.25
N TYR A 86 3.10 6.95 -8.84
CA TYR A 86 1.87 7.69 -8.59
C TYR A 86 1.35 7.38 -7.20
N ILE A 87 0.97 8.43 -6.49
CA ILE A 87 0.34 8.35 -5.18
C ILE A 87 -1.08 8.91 -5.31
N TYR A 88 -2.06 8.07 -5.00
CA TYR A 88 -3.45 8.48 -4.84
C TYR A 88 -3.83 8.31 -3.38
N ALA A 89 -4.18 9.42 -2.74
CA ALA A 89 -4.80 9.40 -1.42
C ALA A 89 -6.18 10.05 -1.54
N CYS A 90 -7.20 9.41 -0.99
CA CYS A 90 -8.48 10.08 -0.79
C CYS A 90 -8.28 11.35 0.04
N ARG A 91 -8.97 12.42 -0.36
CA ARG A 91 -8.98 13.71 0.34
C ARG A 91 -10.19 13.75 1.28
N ARG A 92 -9.96 14.10 2.54
CA ARG A 92 -11.00 14.43 3.50
C ARG A 92 -11.73 15.71 3.10
#